data_AF-A0A934BG72-F1
#
_entry.id   AF-A0A934BG72-F1
#
_cell.length_a   1.000
_cell.length_b   1.000
_cell.length_c   1.000
_cell.angle_alpha   90.00
_cell.angle_beta   90.00
_cell.angle_gamma   90.00
#
_symmetry.space_group_name_H-M   'P 1'
#
loop_
_entity.id
_entity.type
_entity.pdbx_description
1 polymer ?
#
loop_
_entity_poly.entity_id
_entity_poly.type
_entity_poly.pdbx_seq_one_letter_code
_entity_poly.pdbx_strand_id
1 'polypeptide(L)'
;MKNIVFFVMVVIASLLCFSNYGLLSDAKAAIDESNDLDGTWSITERFCVNASTGQTCGTNEFDITISDGTVYVEDEAVGSVTQEGKKVSFEYNTDYLSSKFEELFQAAGYEVTIESLTMKKYEGKLKNNRMSGKIKGTVDAYFTLFQKTTTLSYTGKFKGKKQE
;
A
#
# COMPACT_ATOMS: atom_id res chain seq x y z
N MET A 1 -23.89 73.38 -14.21
CA MET A 1 -24.88 72.32 -13.97
C MET A 1 -24.18 71.17 -13.26
N LYS A 2 -24.80 70.67 -12.16
CA LYS A 2 -24.76 69.32 -11.56
C LYS A 2 -24.02 68.23 -12.39
N ASN A 3 -23.17 67.33 -11.88
CA ASN A 3 -22.91 66.69 -10.58
C ASN A 3 -21.43 66.17 -10.62
N ILE A 4 -20.58 66.25 -9.58
CA ILE A 4 -20.47 65.40 -8.37
C ILE A 4 -20.45 63.90 -8.75
N VAL A 5 -19.37 63.13 -8.50
CA VAL A 5 -19.09 62.32 -7.29
C VAL A 5 -17.61 61.80 -7.41
N PHE A 6 -16.65 62.10 -6.52
CA PHE A 6 -16.38 61.57 -5.15
C PHE A 6 -16.10 60.04 -5.14
N PHE A 7 -15.16 59.38 -4.46
CA PHE A 7 -14.48 59.51 -3.15
C PHE A 7 -13.10 58.81 -3.30
N VAL A 8 -11.96 59.44 -2.95
CA VAL A 8 -11.29 59.41 -1.61
C VAL A 8 -10.69 58.01 -1.33
N MET A 9 -9.39 57.77 -1.60
CA MET A 9 -8.23 58.03 -0.70
C MET A 9 -8.55 57.64 0.76
N VAL A 10 -7.76 56.83 1.46
CA VAL A 10 -6.69 57.34 2.31
C VAL A 10 -5.83 56.16 2.74
N VAL A 11 -4.53 56.33 2.45
CA VAL A 11 -3.39 55.65 3.03
C VAL A 11 -3.21 56.10 4.47
N ILE A 12 -3.01 55.19 5.42
CA ILE A 12 -2.14 55.46 6.57
C ILE A 12 -1.29 54.22 6.85
N ALA A 13 0.00 54.37 6.61
CA ALA A 13 1.06 53.53 7.11
C ALA A 13 1.51 54.05 8.48
N SER A 14 1.67 53.16 9.46
CA SER A 14 2.57 53.31 10.61
C SER A 14 2.55 52.00 11.43
N LEU A 15 3.66 51.26 11.46
CA LEU A 15 4.71 51.34 12.48
C LEU A 15 4.18 51.09 13.90
N LEU A 16 4.23 49.83 14.36
CA LEU A 16 4.61 49.51 15.74
C LEU A 16 5.31 48.13 15.77
N CYS A 17 6.55 48.16 16.24
CA CYS A 17 7.35 47.00 16.58
C CYS A 17 7.52 46.99 18.12
N PHE A 18 7.49 45.79 18.68
CA PHE A 18 7.97 45.33 20.00
C PHE A 18 7.04 45.25 21.23
N SER A 19 7.05 44.00 21.75
CA SER A 19 6.98 43.49 23.13
C SER A 19 5.63 43.39 23.86
N ASN A 20 5.07 42.17 23.93
CA ASN A 20 5.10 41.36 25.16
C ASN A 20 4.36 40.02 25.03
N TYR A 21 5.07 38.96 25.42
CA TYR A 21 4.67 37.66 26.01
C TYR A 21 3.32 37.02 25.66
N GLY A 22 3.40 35.81 25.11
CA GLY A 22 2.29 34.85 25.07
C GLY A 22 2.72 33.52 24.47
N LEU A 23 3.21 32.62 25.34
CA LEU A 23 3.33 31.17 25.14
C LEU A 23 2.10 30.56 24.43
N LEU A 24 2.35 29.42 23.77
CA LEU A 24 1.46 28.48 23.04
C LEU A 24 1.71 28.60 21.54
N SER A 25 2.48 27.74 20.89
CA SER A 25 3.08 26.48 21.30
C SER A 25 4.28 26.32 20.37
N ASP A 26 5.43 25.92 20.88
CA ASP A 26 6.05 24.68 20.42
C ASP A 26 5.00 23.68 19.88
N ALA A 27 4.52 23.96 18.67
CA ALA A 27 4.35 22.92 17.68
C ALA A 27 5.76 22.40 17.39
N LYS A 28 6.33 21.72 18.39
CA LYS A 28 7.01 20.47 18.15
C LYS A 28 5.97 19.69 17.36
N ALA A 29 6.04 19.84 16.04
CA ALA A 29 5.58 18.80 15.16
C ALA A 29 6.18 17.56 15.80
N ALA A 30 5.34 16.78 16.48
CA ALA A 30 5.61 15.38 16.60
C ALA A 30 5.59 14.92 15.14
N ILE A 31 6.74 15.08 14.48
CA ILE A 31 7.13 14.21 13.40
C ILE A 31 6.97 12.86 14.09
N ASP A 32 5.90 12.16 13.76
CA ASP A 32 5.68 10.79 14.15
C ASP A 32 6.76 9.98 13.42
N GLU A 33 8.01 10.13 13.86
CA GLU A 33 9.26 9.62 13.25
C GLU A 33 9.30 8.07 13.17
N SER A 34 8.18 7.38 13.42
CA SER A 34 8.13 5.92 13.49
C SER A 34 6.93 5.25 12.78
N ASN A 35 6.11 6.01 12.04
CA ASN A 35 5.04 5.42 11.20
C ASN A 35 5.13 5.87 9.73
N ASP A 36 6.33 6.23 9.28
CA ASP A 36 6.58 6.39 7.86
C ASP A 36 6.73 5.01 7.19
N LEU A 37 6.10 4.86 6.04
CA LEU A 37 6.08 3.64 5.26
C LEU A 37 7.35 3.45 4.43
N ASP A 38 8.01 4.55 4.04
CA ASP A 38 9.17 4.50 3.17
C ASP A 38 10.36 3.80 3.84
N GLY A 39 11.11 3.02 3.08
CA GLY A 39 12.25 2.21 3.52
C GLY A 39 12.10 0.72 3.21
N THR A 40 13.03 -0.07 3.70
CA THR A 40 13.10 -1.51 3.45
C THR A 40 12.28 -2.27 4.49
N TRP A 41 11.53 -3.27 4.05
CA TRP A 41 10.64 -4.09 4.88
C TRP A 41 10.87 -5.56 4.59
N SER A 42 11.02 -6.34 5.66
CA SER A 42 11.00 -7.80 5.55
C SER A 42 9.57 -8.28 5.72
N ILE A 43 9.04 -8.92 4.67
CA ILE A 43 7.67 -9.35 4.53
C ILE A 43 7.58 -10.87 4.65
N THR A 44 6.62 -11.35 5.44
CA THR A 44 6.16 -12.73 5.42
C THR A 44 4.73 -12.76 4.90
N GLU A 45 4.52 -13.37 3.75
CA GLU A 45 3.21 -13.60 3.16
C GLU A 45 2.81 -15.07 3.26
N ARG A 46 1.54 -15.31 3.54
CA ARG A 46 0.92 -16.61 3.35
C ARG A 46 -0.25 -16.49 2.40
N PHE A 47 -0.12 -17.10 1.24
CA PHE A 47 -1.21 -17.28 0.28
C PHE A 47 -1.84 -18.63 0.47
N CYS A 48 -3.16 -18.68 0.37
CA CYS A 48 -3.95 -19.90 0.37
C CYS A 48 -4.96 -19.83 -0.75
N VAL A 49 -4.89 -20.78 -1.68
CA VAL A 49 -5.86 -20.97 -2.75
C VAL A 49 -6.80 -22.08 -2.34
N ASN A 50 -8.10 -21.85 -2.49
CA ASN A 50 -9.11 -22.88 -2.25
C ASN A 50 -9.54 -23.50 -3.58
N ALA A 51 -8.98 -24.66 -3.91
CA ALA A 51 -9.36 -25.46 -5.08
C ALA A 51 -10.46 -26.47 -4.71
N SER A 52 -11.18 -26.97 -5.70
CA SER A 52 -12.21 -27.99 -5.51
C SER A 52 -11.67 -29.28 -4.88
N THR A 53 -10.36 -29.52 -4.98
CA THR A 53 -9.64 -30.68 -4.42
C THR A 53 -9.09 -30.42 -3.01
N GLY A 54 -9.17 -29.19 -2.50
CA GLY A 54 -8.66 -28.82 -1.17
C GLY A 54 -8.02 -27.43 -1.12
N GLN A 55 -7.61 -27.03 0.08
CA GLN A 55 -6.87 -25.78 0.29
C GLN A 55 -5.37 -26.03 0.17
N THR A 56 -4.72 -25.28 -0.72
CA THR A 56 -3.26 -25.24 -0.85
C THR A 56 -2.76 -23.92 -0.33
N CYS A 57 -1.72 -23.92 0.52
CA CYS A 57 -1.11 -22.70 1.02
C CYS A 57 0.40 -22.70 0.81
N GLY A 58 0.95 -21.53 0.46
CA GLY A 58 2.38 -21.26 0.42
C GLY A 58 2.72 -20.14 1.40
N THR A 59 3.94 -20.17 1.94
CA THR A 59 4.47 -19.08 2.77
C THR A 59 5.78 -18.62 2.16
N ASN A 60 5.87 -17.32 1.89
CA ASN A 60 7.01 -16.68 1.26
C ASN A 60 7.55 -15.61 2.20
N GLU A 61 8.88 -15.54 2.30
CA GLU A 61 9.60 -14.50 3.01
C GLU A 61 10.49 -13.77 2.01
N PHE A 62 10.38 -12.45 1.95
CA PHE A 62 11.10 -11.61 1.00
C PHE A 62 11.16 -10.18 1.52
N ASP A 63 12.10 -9.41 0.99
CA ASP A 63 12.22 -7.99 1.31
C ASP A 63 11.58 -7.15 0.21
N ILE A 64 10.95 -6.04 0.61
CA ILE A 64 10.48 -4.99 -0.29
C ILE A 64 11.12 -3.67 0.10
N THR A 65 11.28 -2.78 -0.87
CA THR A 65 11.58 -1.36 -0.62
C THR A 65 10.37 -0.53 -1.00
N ILE A 66 9.97 0.40 -0.14
CA ILE A 66 8.92 1.38 -0.41
C ILE A 66 9.58 2.75 -0.52
N SER A 67 9.32 3.46 -1.60
CA SER A 67 9.79 4.84 -1.80
C SER A 67 8.75 5.62 -2.57
N ASP A 68 8.33 6.77 -2.05
CA ASP A 68 7.34 7.65 -2.70
C ASP A 68 6.05 6.90 -3.11
N GLY A 69 5.59 5.98 -2.25
CA GLY A 69 4.40 5.17 -2.49
C GLY A 69 4.55 4.09 -3.57
N THR A 70 5.74 3.87 -4.11
CA THR A 70 6.04 2.76 -5.04
C THR A 70 6.65 1.58 -4.28
N VAL A 71 6.28 0.35 -4.65
CA VAL A 71 6.77 -0.90 -4.05
C VAL A 71 7.76 -1.57 -4.99
N TYR A 72 8.94 -1.89 -4.47
CA TYR A 72 10.01 -2.55 -5.19
C TYR A 72 10.34 -3.92 -4.58
N VAL A 73 10.57 -4.92 -5.42
CA VAL A 73 11.11 -6.23 -5.06
C VAL A 73 12.33 -6.45 -5.95
N GLU A 74 13.50 -6.72 -5.37
CA GLU A 74 14.75 -6.93 -6.13
C GLU A 74 15.02 -5.82 -7.18
N ASP A 75 14.80 -4.56 -6.77
CA ASP A 75 14.91 -3.35 -7.61
C ASP A 75 13.90 -3.20 -8.77
N GLU A 76 12.95 -4.14 -8.91
CA GLU A 76 11.84 -4.04 -9.86
C GLU A 76 10.61 -3.39 -9.21
N ALA A 77 10.01 -2.40 -9.87
CA ALA A 77 8.76 -1.80 -9.44
C ALA A 77 7.58 -2.75 -9.67
N VAL A 78 7.03 -3.30 -8.59
CA VAL A 78 5.99 -4.33 -8.63
C VAL A 78 4.60 -3.82 -8.25
N GLY A 79 4.47 -2.56 -7.88
CA GLY A 79 3.18 -1.97 -7.53
C GLY A 79 3.28 -0.64 -6.80
N SER A 80 2.18 -0.27 -6.17
CA SER A 80 2.06 0.93 -5.35
C SER A 80 1.45 0.63 -3.99
N VAL A 81 1.63 1.57 -3.07
CA VAL A 81 1.10 1.50 -1.73
C VAL A 81 0.60 2.86 -1.27
N THR A 82 -0.53 2.84 -0.58
CA THR A 82 -1.15 4.05 0.00
C THR A 82 -1.31 3.88 1.50
N GLN A 83 -1.10 4.97 2.23
CA GLN A 83 -1.30 5.03 3.68
C GLN A 83 -2.36 6.09 4.03
N GLU A 84 -3.39 5.67 4.76
CA GLU A 84 -4.41 6.54 5.34
C GLU A 84 -4.42 6.34 6.86
N GLY A 85 -3.78 7.25 7.59
CA GLY A 85 -3.53 7.09 9.02
C GLY A 85 -2.69 5.85 9.30
N LYS A 86 -3.29 4.83 9.94
CA LYS A 86 -2.63 3.54 10.20
C LYS A 86 -2.98 2.46 9.19
N LYS A 87 -3.88 2.73 8.24
CA LYS A 87 -4.28 1.77 7.23
C LYS A 87 -3.28 1.84 6.08
N VAL A 88 -2.80 0.68 5.62
CA VAL A 88 -1.94 0.56 4.44
C VAL A 88 -2.66 -0.31 3.42
N SER A 89 -2.70 0.12 2.16
CA SER A 89 -3.32 -0.62 1.06
C SER A 89 -2.34 -0.75 -0.09
N PHE A 90 -2.16 -1.96 -0.59
CA PHE A 90 -1.24 -2.27 -1.68
C PHE A 90 -2.01 -2.56 -2.96
N GLU A 91 -1.45 -2.13 -4.08
CA GLU A 91 -1.92 -2.43 -5.42
C GLU A 91 -0.71 -2.92 -6.24
N TYR A 92 -0.58 -4.25 -6.33
CA TYR A 92 0.48 -4.89 -7.10
C TYR A 92 0.09 -5.04 -8.57
N ASN A 93 1.09 -4.95 -9.43
CA ASN A 93 0.98 -5.20 -10.86
C ASN A 93 0.46 -6.63 -11.09
N THR A 94 -0.45 -6.78 -12.05
CA THR A 94 -1.06 -8.07 -12.37
C THR A 94 -0.01 -9.12 -12.75
N ASP A 95 0.99 -8.75 -13.54
CA ASP A 95 2.05 -9.66 -13.99
C ASP A 95 2.86 -10.23 -12.82
N TYR A 96 3.26 -9.37 -11.88
CA TYR A 96 3.94 -9.80 -10.66
C TYR A 96 3.09 -10.79 -9.86
N LEU A 97 1.82 -10.46 -9.60
CA LEU A 97 0.94 -11.35 -8.84
C LEU A 97 0.68 -12.67 -9.58
N SER A 98 0.47 -12.64 -10.89
CA SER A 98 0.28 -13.83 -11.72
C SER A 98 1.46 -14.79 -11.56
N SER A 99 2.70 -14.30 -11.69
CA SER A 99 3.90 -15.12 -11.52
C SER A 99 3.95 -15.82 -10.14
N LYS A 100 3.58 -15.11 -9.06
CA LYS A 100 3.53 -15.69 -7.70
C LYS A 100 2.45 -16.74 -7.53
N PHE A 101 1.31 -16.61 -8.21
CA PHE A 101 0.32 -17.68 -8.22
C PHE A 101 0.80 -18.89 -9.01
N GLU A 102 1.45 -18.71 -10.16
CA GLU A 102 2.00 -19.81 -10.95
C GLU A 102 3.06 -20.59 -10.16
N GLU A 103 4.00 -19.89 -9.50
CA GLU A 103 4.98 -20.49 -8.58
C GLU A 103 4.27 -21.34 -7.49
N LEU A 104 3.20 -20.80 -6.89
CA LEU A 104 2.44 -21.50 -5.84
C LEU A 104 1.75 -22.77 -6.37
N PHE A 105 1.15 -22.73 -7.55
CA PHE A 105 0.51 -23.88 -8.18
C PHE A 105 1.53 -24.92 -8.62
N GLN A 106 2.66 -24.49 -9.19
CA GLN A 106 3.77 -25.37 -9.58
C GLN A 106 4.35 -26.10 -8.36
N ALA A 107 4.53 -25.40 -7.23
CA ALA A 107 4.97 -26.01 -5.98
C ALA A 107 3.97 -27.07 -5.44
N ALA A 108 2.70 -26.96 -5.81
CA ALA A 108 1.66 -27.94 -5.50
C ALA A 108 1.51 -29.03 -6.59
N GLY A 109 2.36 -29.03 -7.62
CA GLY A 109 2.38 -30.02 -8.69
C GLY A 109 1.40 -29.75 -9.83
N TYR A 110 0.87 -28.53 -9.94
CA TYR A 110 -0.02 -28.12 -11.02
C TYR A 110 0.70 -27.22 -12.02
N GLU A 111 0.60 -27.57 -13.30
CA GLU A 111 0.97 -26.68 -14.39
C GLU A 111 -0.25 -25.82 -14.74
N VAL A 112 -0.13 -24.51 -14.54
CA VAL A 112 -1.21 -23.55 -14.76
C VAL A 112 -0.70 -22.29 -15.46
N THR A 113 -1.62 -21.60 -16.12
CA THR A 113 -1.43 -20.22 -16.61
C THR A 113 -2.50 -19.32 -15.99
N ILE A 114 -2.11 -18.18 -15.46
CA ILE A 114 -3.07 -17.21 -14.90
C ILE A 114 -3.65 -16.36 -16.02
N GLU A 115 -4.95 -16.48 -16.26
CA GLU A 115 -5.66 -15.72 -17.30
C GLU A 115 -6.13 -14.36 -16.79
N SER A 116 -6.54 -14.30 -15.52
CA SER A 116 -7.02 -13.07 -14.89
C SER A 116 -6.83 -13.11 -13.38
N LEU A 117 -6.67 -11.95 -12.78
CA LEU A 117 -6.61 -11.79 -11.33
C LEU A 117 -7.40 -10.56 -10.90
N THR A 118 -8.15 -10.71 -9.81
CA THR A 118 -8.84 -9.60 -9.13
C THR A 118 -8.43 -9.55 -7.67
N MET A 119 -7.65 -8.52 -7.32
CA MET A 119 -7.33 -8.22 -5.93
C MET A 119 -8.49 -7.47 -5.28
N LYS A 120 -9.18 -8.11 -4.33
CA LYS A 120 -10.27 -7.47 -3.56
C LYS A 120 -9.76 -6.77 -2.31
N LYS A 121 -8.64 -7.26 -1.77
CA LYS A 121 -8.07 -6.78 -0.52
C LYS A 121 -6.59 -7.13 -0.48
N TYR A 122 -5.73 -6.14 -0.46
CA TYR A 122 -4.39 -6.26 0.09
C TYR A 122 -4.22 -5.07 1.02
N GLU A 123 -4.70 -5.19 2.25
CA GLU A 123 -4.67 -4.08 3.21
C GLU A 123 -4.29 -4.56 4.61
N GLY A 124 -3.62 -3.68 5.34
CA GLY A 124 -3.11 -3.94 6.67
C GLY A 124 -3.14 -2.71 7.57
N LYS A 125 -2.58 -2.90 8.76
CA LYS A 125 -2.36 -1.86 9.75
C LYS A 125 -0.88 -1.69 10.02
N LEU A 126 -0.42 -0.44 9.99
CA LEU A 126 0.91 -0.01 10.40
C LEU A 126 0.89 0.37 11.88
N LYS A 127 1.85 -0.17 12.64
CA LYS A 127 2.08 0.16 14.04
C LYS A 127 3.51 -0.20 14.44
N ASN A 128 4.28 0.76 14.94
CA ASN A 128 5.61 0.55 15.53
C ASN A 128 6.55 -0.19 14.56
N ASN A 129 6.75 0.35 13.35
CA ASN A 129 7.58 -0.26 12.30
C ASN A 129 7.19 -1.71 11.95
N ARG A 130 5.93 -2.06 12.19
CA ARG A 130 5.34 -3.35 11.83
C ARG A 130 4.06 -3.14 11.06
N MET A 131 3.92 -3.90 9.98
CA MET A 131 2.67 -4.00 9.24
C MET A 131 2.08 -5.40 9.40
N SER A 132 0.75 -5.49 9.43
CA SER A 132 0.07 -6.79 9.33
C SER A 132 -1.28 -6.62 8.67
N GLY A 133 -1.66 -7.56 7.83
CA GLY A 133 -2.87 -7.42 7.05
C GLY A 133 -3.43 -8.71 6.49
N LYS A 134 -4.40 -8.55 5.61
CA LYS A 134 -5.12 -9.65 4.95
C LYS A 134 -5.07 -9.45 3.45
N ILE A 135 -4.92 -10.57 2.77
CA ILE A 135 -4.94 -10.67 1.32
C ILE A 135 -6.21 -11.43 0.92
N LYS A 136 -6.96 -10.95 -0.07
CA LYS A 136 -8.12 -11.65 -0.65
C LYS A 136 -8.30 -11.26 -2.11
N GLY A 137 -8.69 -12.23 -2.92
CA GLY A 137 -9.08 -11.99 -4.29
C GLY A 137 -9.59 -13.25 -4.97
N THR A 138 -9.70 -13.16 -6.28
CA THR A 138 -10.01 -14.28 -7.16
C THR A 138 -8.98 -14.34 -8.28
N VAL A 139 -8.66 -15.55 -8.70
CA VAL A 139 -7.74 -15.81 -9.79
C VAL A 139 -8.39 -16.82 -10.74
N ASP A 140 -8.35 -16.53 -12.03
CA ASP A 140 -8.76 -17.47 -13.08
C ASP A 140 -7.50 -18.17 -13.58
N ALA A 141 -7.41 -19.47 -13.30
CA ALA A 141 -6.26 -20.28 -13.66
C ALA A 141 -6.68 -21.35 -14.69
N TYR A 142 -5.99 -21.37 -15.83
CA TYR A 142 -6.08 -22.44 -16.81
C TYR A 142 -5.20 -23.61 -16.37
N PHE A 143 -5.78 -24.77 -16.10
CA PHE A 143 -5.05 -25.98 -15.74
C PHE A 143 -4.75 -26.82 -16.98
N THR A 144 -3.48 -26.99 -17.32
CA THR A 144 -3.05 -27.75 -18.51
C THR A 144 -3.51 -29.21 -18.44
N LEU A 145 -3.43 -29.83 -17.26
CA LEU A 145 -3.81 -31.24 -17.05
C LEU A 145 -5.28 -31.53 -17.39
N PHE A 146 -6.18 -30.57 -17.12
CA PHE A 146 -7.61 -30.73 -17.35
C PHE A 146 -8.14 -29.88 -18.53
N GLN A 147 -7.24 -29.13 -19.18
CA GLN A 147 -7.53 -28.18 -20.26
C GLN A 147 -8.72 -27.25 -19.96
N LYS A 148 -8.76 -26.70 -18.74
CA LYS A 148 -9.92 -25.94 -18.25
C LYS A 148 -9.52 -24.80 -17.34
N THR A 149 -10.16 -23.64 -17.55
CA THR A 149 -10.12 -22.51 -16.62
C THR A 149 -11.01 -22.73 -15.42
N THR A 150 -10.46 -22.49 -14.23
CA THR A 150 -11.19 -22.50 -12.97
C THR A 150 -10.97 -21.19 -12.22
N THR A 151 -12.07 -20.54 -11.83
CA THR A 151 -12.02 -19.40 -10.91
C THR A 151 -11.82 -19.89 -9.49
N LEU A 152 -10.73 -19.44 -8.87
CA LEU A 152 -10.33 -19.83 -7.53
C LEU A 152 -10.30 -18.61 -6.62
N SER A 153 -10.87 -18.75 -5.42
CA SER A 153 -10.71 -17.73 -4.39
C SER A 153 -9.39 -17.93 -3.68
N TYR A 154 -8.61 -16.87 -3.54
CA TYR A 154 -7.41 -16.88 -2.71
C TYR A 154 -7.59 -15.97 -1.50
N THR A 155 -7.01 -16.39 -0.40
CA THR A 155 -6.96 -15.64 0.86
C THR A 155 -5.57 -15.72 1.44
N GLY A 156 -5.20 -14.74 2.24
CA GLY A 156 -3.89 -14.72 2.83
C GLY A 156 -3.78 -13.75 3.99
N LYS A 157 -2.61 -13.76 4.60
CA LYS A 157 -2.19 -12.81 5.61
C LYS A 157 -0.76 -12.43 5.32
N PHE A 158 -0.42 -11.18 5.62
CA PHE A 158 0.96 -10.73 5.59
C PHE A 158 1.34 -10.11 6.92
N LYS A 159 2.63 -10.16 7.21
CA LYS A 159 3.29 -9.39 8.26
C LYS A 159 4.53 -8.76 7.64
N GLY A 160 4.88 -7.57 8.09
CA GLY A 160 6.10 -6.89 7.69
C GLY A 160 6.78 -6.23 8.88
N LYS A 161 8.11 -6.22 8.88
CA LYS A 161 8.94 -5.48 9.84
C LYS A 161 9.89 -4.57 9.06
N LYS A 162 9.88 -3.28 9.38
CA LYS A 162 10.82 -2.31 8.80
C LYS A 162 12.24 -2.67 9.24
N GLN A 163 13.18 -2.64 8.31
CA GLN A 163 14.59 -2.80 8.57
C GLN A 163 15.19 -1.45 8.97
N GLU A 164 16.16 -1.47 9.88
CA GLU A 164 16.88 -0.28 10.36
C GLU A 164 18.13 0.00 9.52
#